data_AF-A0A0B1YAN3-F1
#
_entry.id   AF-A0A0B1YAN3-F1
#
_cell.length_a   1.000
_cell.length_b   1.000
_cell.length_c   1.000
_cell.angle_alpha   90.00
_cell.angle_beta   90.00
_cell.angle_gamma   90.00
#
_symmetry.space_group_name_H-M   'P 1'
#
loop_
_entity.id
_entity.type
_entity.pdbx_description
1 polymer ?
#
loop_
_entity_poly.entity_id
_entity_poly.type
_entity_poly.pdbx_seq_one_letter_code
_entity_poly.pdbx_strand_id
1 'polypeptide(L)'
;MTASSQATQPDIGRVAATIGDPTRIRMLLLLMEGRSLTAKELAYGAGVEPATASAHLRRLEADALITSLASGRYKYFGLRSPAVAEMIESLLVVAPEKPADPRRSTVPENLRAARLCYDHLAGQLGTEVSEKLLACGWLEQLDETHAAYDVTPEGERAFAAIGVDVAVLRSGRRRFAYGCMDWSERRPHLAGALGAAVAERCIALGWLARQKHSRALAMTDLGQRELHAWLRTA
;
A
#
# COMPACT_ATOMS: atom_id res chain seq x y z
N MET A 1 -44.13 17.74 -1.35
CA MET A 1 -43.44 16.88 -0.36
C MET A 1 -42.09 16.52 -0.91
N THR A 2 -41.09 17.36 -0.66
CA THR A 2 -39.70 17.13 -1.07
C THR A 2 -39.05 16.21 -0.04
N ALA A 3 -38.74 14.97 -0.45
CA ALA A 3 -37.96 14.05 0.36
C ALA A 3 -36.58 14.67 0.61
N SER A 4 -36.35 15.10 1.86
CA SER A 4 -35.05 15.58 2.30
C SER A 4 -34.08 14.40 2.26
N SER A 5 -33.07 14.45 1.39
CA SER A 5 -32.00 13.44 1.41
C SER A 5 -31.28 13.58 2.74
N GLN A 6 -31.46 12.62 3.65
CA GLN A 6 -30.76 12.63 4.92
C GLN A 6 -29.25 12.61 4.64
N ALA A 7 -28.55 13.65 5.10
CA ALA A 7 -27.11 13.73 5.02
C ALA A 7 -26.50 12.63 5.89
N THR A 8 -26.04 11.55 5.26
CA THR A 8 -25.28 10.48 5.93
C THR A 8 -23.91 11.03 6.34
N GLN A 9 -23.60 11.00 7.64
CA GLN A 9 -22.28 11.36 8.16
C GLN A 9 -21.42 10.10 8.35
N PRO A 10 -20.09 10.19 8.16
CA PRO A 10 -19.17 9.09 8.49
C PRO A 10 -19.23 8.74 9.98
N ASP A 11 -19.49 7.46 10.29
CA ASP A 11 -19.50 6.93 11.66
C ASP A 11 -18.10 6.41 12.05
N ILE A 12 -17.24 7.33 12.45
CA ILE A 12 -15.85 7.03 12.86
C ILE A 12 -15.85 6.14 14.11
N GLY A 13 -16.79 6.35 15.04
CA GLY A 13 -16.87 5.59 16.29
C GLY A 13 -17.09 4.10 16.06
N ARG A 14 -17.95 3.75 15.09
CA ARG A 14 -18.18 2.36 14.69
C ARG A 14 -16.95 1.71 14.08
N VAL A 15 -16.24 2.40 13.19
CA VAL A 15 -14.99 1.87 12.61
C VAL A 15 -13.93 1.71 13.70
N ALA A 16 -13.72 2.72 14.55
CA ALA A 16 -12.78 2.70 15.66
C ALA A 16 -13.04 1.54 16.63
N ALA A 17 -14.30 1.30 17.02
CA ALA A 17 -14.68 0.16 17.86
C ALA A 17 -14.36 -1.19 17.18
N THR A 18 -14.47 -1.26 15.86
CA THR A 18 -14.14 -2.46 15.11
C THR A 18 -12.63 -2.67 15.00
N ILE A 19 -11.84 -1.66 14.66
CA ILE A 19 -10.38 -1.83 14.55
C ILE A 19 -9.65 -1.89 15.90
N GLY A 20 -10.26 -1.36 16.98
CA GLY A 20 -9.67 -1.33 18.32
C GLY A 20 -9.53 -2.70 19.01
N ASP A 21 -10.00 -3.77 18.38
CA ASP A 21 -9.86 -5.14 18.87
C ASP A 21 -8.56 -5.79 18.37
N PRO A 22 -7.72 -6.33 19.27
CA PRO A 22 -6.42 -6.91 18.90
C PRO A 22 -6.49 -8.04 17.87
N THR A 23 -7.55 -8.83 17.86
CA THR A 23 -7.72 -9.93 16.90
C THR A 23 -8.09 -9.37 15.53
N ARG A 24 -9.04 -8.44 15.46
CA ARG A 24 -9.47 -7.81 14.21
C ARG A 24 -8.34 -7.04 13.54
N ILE A 25 -7.56 -6.27 14.30
CA ILE A 25 -6.41 -5.55 13.71
C ILE A 25 -5.34 -6.52 13.20
N ARG A 26 -5.06 -7.62 13.91
CA ARG A 26 -4.14 -8.67 13.40
C ARG A 26 -4.64 -9.31 12.11
N MET A 27 -5.93 -9.62 12.02
CA MET A 27 -6.52 -10.15 10.79
C MET A 27 -6.39 -9.17 9.63
N LEU A 28 -6.63 -7.88 9.86
CA LEU A 28 -6.46 -6.83 8.85
C LEU A 28 -4.99 -6.72 8.39
N LEU A 29 -4.04 -6.76 9.32
CA LEU A 29 -2.59 -6.76 9.02
C LEU A 29 -2.17 -7.97 8.18
N LEU A 30 -2.69 -9.17 8.47
CA LEU A 30 -2.42 -10.36 7.66
C LEU A 30 -2.94 -10.21 6.23
N LEU A 31 -4.10 -9.58 6.05
CA LEU A 31 -4.66 -9.31 4.73
C LEU A 31 -3.88 -8.24 3.94
N MET A 32 -3.03 -7.44 4.61
CA MET A 32 -2.14 -6.51 3.92
C MET A 32 -1.04 -7.20 3.10
N GLU A 33 -0.78 -8.50 3.33
CA GLU A 33 0.15 -9.29 2.49
C GLU A 33 -0.34 -9.38 1.02
N GLY A 34 -1.61 -9.03 0.75
CA GLY A 34 -2.18 -8.95 -0.59
C GLY A 34 -2.77 -10.25 -1.12
N ARG A 35 -2.72 -11.32 -0.34
CA ARG A 35 -3.46 -12.56 -0.62
C ARG A 35 -4.79 -12.59 0.13
N SER A 36 -5.79 -13.20 -0.50
CA SER A 36 -7.00 -13.57 0.22
C SER A 36 -6.74 -14.79 1.09
N LEU A 37 -7.18 -14.74 2.34
CA LEU A 37 -6.93 -15.78 3.34
C LEU A 37 -8.23 -16.48 3.73
N THR A 38 -8.16 -17.77 4.04
CA THR A 38 -9.28 -18.49 4.62
C THR A 38 -9.51 -18.08 6.08
N ALA A 39 -10.71 -18.34 6.61
CA ALA A 39 -11.00 -18.11 8.02
C ALA A 39 -10.03 -18.85 8.96
N LYS A 40 -9.58 -20.05 8.58
CA LYS A 40 -8.64 -20.86 9.37
C LYS A 40 -7.24 -20.23 9.40
N GLU A 41 -6.75 -19.74 8.26
CA GLU A 41 -5.46 -19.04 8.20
C GLU A 41 -5.50 -17.74 9.01
N LEU A 42 -6.59 -16.98 8.93
CA LEU A 42 -6.79 -15.75 9.71
C LEU A 42 -6.88 -16.04 11.21
N ALA A 43 -7.56 -17.12 11.60
CA ALA A 43 -7.63 -17.55 12.99
C ALA A 43 -6.23 -17.86 13.54
N TYR A 44 -5.49 -18.72 12.84
CA TYR A 44 -4.14 -19.13 13.22
C TYR A 44 -3.19 -17.92 13.30
N GLY A 45 -3.17 -17.07 12.26
CA GLY A 45 -2.31 -15.90 12.23
C GLY A 45 -2.64 -14.85 13.29
N ALA A 46 -3.92 -14.72 13.67
CA ALA A 46 -4.35 -13.80 14.73
C ALA A 46 -4.16 -14.38 16.14
N GLY A 47 -3.85 -15.67 16.26
CA GLY A 47 -3.66 -16.37 17.52
C GLY A 47 -4.97 -16.72 18.23
N VAL A 48 -6.03 -17.04 17.47
CA VAL A 48 -7.34 -17.42 18.01
C VAL A 48 -7.83 -18.72 17.41
N GLU A 49 -8.74 -19.41 18.11
CA GLU A 49 -9.40 -20.60 17.60
C GLU A 49 -10.34 -20.29 16.42
N PRO A 50 -10.54 -21.22 15.46
CA PRO A 50 -11.40 -21.01 14.30
C PRO A 50 -12.83 -20.57 14.65
N ALA A 51 -13.40 -21.09 15.74
CA ALA A 51 -14.74 -20.73 16.21
C ALA A 51 -14.84 -19.25 16.60
N THR A 52 -13.78 -18.70 17.19
CA THR A 52 -13.70 -17.29 17.59
C THR A 52 -13.55 -16.38 16.37
N ALA A 53 -12.79 -16.81 15.36
CA ALA A 53 -12.55 -16.02 14.16
C ALA A 53 -13.82 -15.63 13.39
N SER A 54 -14.83 -16.52 13.32
CA SER A 54 -16.07 -16.25 12.60
C SER A 54 -16.83 -15.02 13.11
N ALA A 55 -16.80 -14.73 14.42
CA ALA A 55 -17.42 -13.53 14.97
C ALA A 55 -16.67 -12.25 14.56
N HIS A 56 -15.33 -12.29 14.63
CA HIS A 56 -14.48 -11.18 14.19
C HIS A 56 -14.65 -10.88 12.69
N LEU A 57 -14.65 -11.91 11.85
CA LEU A 57 -14.81 -11.77 10.39
C LEU A 57 -16.19 -11.20 10.03
N ARG A 58 -17.26 -11.67 10.68
CA ARG A 58 -18.60 -11.10 10.48
C ARG A 58 -18.65 -9.61 10.84
N ARG A 59 -17.99 -9.20 11.93
CA ARG A 59 -17.92 -7.79 12.33
C ARG A 59 -17.15 -6.96 11.31
N LEU A 60 -16.01 -7.45 10.83
CA LEU A 60 -15.21 -6.79 9.79
C LEU A 60 -15.96 -6.67 8.45
N GLU A 61 -16.73 -7.70 8.05
CA GLU A 61 -17.59 -7.65 6.85
C GLU A 61 -18.74 -6.65 7.02
N ALA A 62 -19.41 -6.66 8.18
CA ALA A 62 -20.54 -5.78 8.48
C ALA A 62 -20.16 -4.28 8.47
N ASP A 63 -18.91 -3.98 8.79
CA ASP A 63 -18.36 -2.62 8.76
C ASP A 63 -17.57 -2.33 7.47
N ALA A 64 -17.72 -3.18 6.46
CA ALA A 64 -17.15 -3.01 5.13
C ALA A 64 -15.61 -2.85 5.10
N LEU A 65 -14.90 -3.43 6.07
CA LEU A 65 -13.43 -3.41 6.08
C LEU A 65 -12.84 -4.57 5.27
N ILE A 66 -13.55 -5.70 5.22
CA ILE A 66 -13.18 -6.85 4.41
C ILE A 66 -14.32 -7.25 3.47
N THR A 67 -13.96 -8.00 2.44
CA THR A 67 -14.89 -8.71 1.56
C THR A 67 -14.55 -10.19 1.58
N SER A 68 -15.45 -11.01 1.06
CA SER A 68 -15.21 -12.43 0.92
C SER A 68 -15.72 -13.00 -0.41
N LEU A 69 -15.05 -14.07 -0.85
CA LEU A 69 -15.37 -14.81 -2.05
C LEU A 69 -15.41 -16.30 -1.73
N ALA A 70 -16.50 -16.96 -2.11
CA ALA A 70 -16.57 -18.42 -2.06
C ALA A 70 -15.84 -19.02 -3.26
N SER A 71 -14.94 -19.97 -3.01
CA SER A 71 -14.27 -20.76 -4.04
C SER A 71 -14.24 -22.22 -3.61
N GLY A 72 -15.09 -23.03 -4.25
CA GLY A 72 -15.32 -24.42 -3.86
C GLY A 72 -15.81 -24.53 -2.41
N ARG A 73 -15.07 -25.29 -1.60
CA ARG A 73 -15.40 -25.55 -0.17
C ARG A 73 -14.89 -24.46 0.77
N TYR A 74 -14.16 -23.47 0.27
CA TYR A 74 -13.50 -22.46 1.09
C TYR A 74 -14.09 -21.08 0.85
N LYS A 75 -14.15 -20.29 1.93
CA LYS A 75 -14.47 -18.87 1.90
C LYS A 75 -13.17 -18.10 2.13
N TYR A 76 -12.79 -17.28 1.17
CA TYR A 76 -11.60 -16.44 1.20
C TYR A 76 -11.97 -15.02 1.55
N PHE A 77 -11.16 -14.35 2.35
CA PHE A 77 -11.37 -12.98 2.80
C PHE A 77 -10.24 -12.10 2.30
N GLY A 78 -10.56 -10.86 1.93
CA GLY A 78 -9.61 -9.85 1.47
C GLY A 78 -10.02 -8.47 1.99
N LEU A 79 -9.11 -7.49 1.96
CA LEU A 79 -9.48 -6.10 2.24
C LEU A 79 -10.56 -5.65 1.24
N ARG A 80 -11.56 -4.91 1.74
CA ARG A 80 -12.69 -4.46 0.92
C ARG A 80 -12.27 -3.49 -0.16
N SER A 81 -11.35 -2.59 0.17
CA SER A 81 -10.98 -1.48 -0.71
C SER A 81 -9.56 -0.97 -0.40
N PRO A 82 -9.01 -0.16 -1.31
CA PRO A 82 -7.70 0.48 -1.14
C PRO A 82 -7.66 1.39 0.08
N ALA A 83 -8.74 2.14 0.31
CA ALA A 83 -8.87 3.05 1.44
C ALA A 83 -8.73 2.34 2.80
N VAL A 84 -9.13 1.06 2.89
CA VAL A 84 -8.91 0.28 4.11
C VAL A 84 -7.43 -0.01 4.33
N ALA A 85 -6.67 -0.32 3.27
CA ALA A 85 -5.24 -0.55 3.38
C ALA A 85 -4.51 0.74 3.81
N GLU A 86 -4.83 1.87 3.15
CA GLU A 86 -4.28 3.19 3.48
C GLU A 86 -4.58 3.58 4.94
N MET A 87 -5.79 3.28 5.43
CA MET A 87 -6.15 3.50 6.83
C MET A 87 -5.26 2.67 7.78
N ILE A 88 -5.04 1.38 7.49
CA ILE A 88 -4.20 0.52 8.34
C ILE A 88 -2.73 0.98 8.29
N GLU A 89 -2.23 1.38 7.14
CA GLU A 89 -0.88 1.95 6.98
C GLU A 89 -0.74 3.24 7.80
N SER A 90 -1.73 4.13 7.74
CA SER A 90 -1.77 5.35 8.56
C SER A 90 -1.72 5.04 10.07
N LEU A 91 -2.40 3.99 10.51
CA LEU A 91 -2.37 3.55 11.91
C LEU A 91 -0.99 3.01 12.31
N LEU A 92 -0.31 2.27 11.44
CA LEU A 92 1.04 1.74 11.71
C LEU A 92 2.08 2.85 11.86
N VAL A 93 1.91 3.96 11.14
CA VAL A 93 2.79 5.13 11.22
C VAL A 93 2.71 5.79 12.60
N VAL A 94 1.49 5.97 13.11
CA VAL A 94 1.25 6.66 14.39
C VAL A 94 1.32 5.73 15.61
N ALA A 95 1.24 4.41 15.40
CA ALA A 95 1.31 3.44 16.49
C ALA A 95 2.66 3.54 17.23
N PRO A 96 2.66 3.46 18.57
CA PRO A 96 3.89 3.50 19.35
C PRO A 96 4.76 2.28 19.04
N GLU A 97 6.07 2.49 19.03
CA GLU A 97 7.03 1.41 18.89
C GLU A 97 6.90 0.42 20.05
N LYS A 98 6.86 -0.86 19.71
CA LYS A 98 7.02 -1.95 20.67
C LYS A 98 8.37 -2.59 20.42
N PRO A 99 9.11 -3.01 21.47
CA PRO A 99 10.32 -3.80 21.28
C PRO A 99 10.03 -4.96 20.33
N ALA A 100 10.78 -5.03 19.23
CA ALA A 100 10.65 -6.15 18.31
C ALA A 100 10.97 -7.44 19.06
N ASP A 101 10.11 -8.47 18.95
CA ASP A 101 10.51 -9.81 19.37
C ASP A 101 11.59 -10.27 18.39
N PRO A 102 12.85 -10.50 18.83
CA PRO A 102 13.95 -10.86 17.93
C PRO A 102 13.69 -12.17 17.17
N ARG A 103 12.73 -12.99 17.64
CA ARG A 103 12.31 -14.25 17.03
C ARG A 103 11.21 -14.08 15.98
N ARG A 104 10.67 -12.88 15.83
CA ARG A 104 9.60 -12.54 14.87
C ARG A 104 9.96 -11.21 14.21
N SER A 105 10.67 -11.26 13.07
CA SER A 105 10.51 -10.18 12.09
C SER A 105 9.02 -10.15 11.73
N THR A 106 8.32 -9.08 12.10
CA THR A 106 6.88 -8.95 11.82
C THR A 106 6.62 -8.75 10.32
N VAL A 107 7.65 -8.41 9.55
CA VAL A 107 7.61 -8.22 8.10
C VAL A 107 8.52 -9.24 7.43
N PRO A 108 8.00 -10.08 6.53
CA PRO A 108 8.83 -10.91 5.67
C PRO A 108 9.88 -10.08 4.90
N GLU A 109 11.12 -10.56 4.82
CA GLU A 109 12.24 -9.83 4.20
C GLU A 109 11.94 -9.38 2.76
N ASN A 110 11.29 -10.24 1.98
CA ASN A 110 10.87 -9.92 0.62
C ASN A 110 9.88 -8.75 0.55
N LEU A 111 8.98 -8.61 1.52
CA LEU A 111 8.04 -7.49 1.59
C LEU A 111 8.72 -6.20 2.08
N ARG A 112 9.74 -6.31 2.94
CA ARG A 112 10.56 -5.17 3.34
C ARG A 112 11.41 -4.67 2.18
N ALA A 113 12.05 -5.58 1.44
CA ALA A 113 12.95 -5.23 0.33
C ALA A 113 12.23 -4.49 -0.80
N ALA A 114 11.15 -5.05 -1.35
CA ALA A 114 10.36 -4.41 -2.39
C ALA A 114 8.93 -4.95 -2.42
N ARG A 115 7.94 -4.05 -2.41
CA ARG A 115 6.53 -4.42 -2.53
C ARG A 115 5.73 -3.32 -3.20
N LEU A 116 4.46 -3.59 -3.44
CA LEU A 116 3.47 -2.54 -3.64
C LEU A 116 2.85 -2.16 -2.29
N CYS A 117 2.73 -0.86 -1.99
CA CYS A 117 1.90 -0.35 -0.89
C CYS A 117 0.41 -0.48 -1.20
N TYR A 118 0.07 -0.17 -2.44
CA TYR A 118 -1.25 -0.46 -2.97
C TYR A 118 -1.08 -0.75 -4.45
N ASP A 119 -0.85 0.31 -5.21
CA ASP A 119 -0.51 0.31 -6.62
C ASP A 119 0.87 0.93 -6.91
N HIS A 120 1.54 1.48 -5.90
CA HIS A 120 2.84 2.15 -6.00
C HIS A 120 3.95 1.43 -5.22
N LEU A 121 5.20 1.67 -5.60
CA LEU A 121 6.38 1.02 -5.01
C LEU A 121 6.55 1.42 -3.54
N ALA A 122 6.87 0.44 -2.70
CA ALA A 122 7.08 0.57 -1.27
C ALA A 122 8.16 -0.41 -0.77
N GLY A 123 8.42 -0.37 0.53
CA GLY A 123 9.57 -0.99 1.16
C GLY A 123 10.83 -0.18 0.92
N GLN A 124 11.97 -0.81 1.20
CA GLN A 124 13.28 -0.22 0.99
C GLN A 124 13.43 0.31 -0.44
N LEU A 125 13.09 -0.48 -1.45
CA LEU A 125 13.14 -0.04 -2.86
C LEU A 125 12.28 1.21 -3.12
N GLY A 126 11.03 1.22 -2.64
CA GLY A 126 10.12 2.34 -2.90
C GLY A 126 10.61 3.64 -2.27
N THR A 127 11.12 3.57 -1.04
CA THR A 127 11.69 4.74 -0.34
C THR A 127 12.98 5.22 -1.00
N GLU A 128 13.89 4.32 -1.37
CA GLU A 128 15.15 4.66 -2.06
C GLU A 128 14.92 5.30 -3.44
N VAL A 129 13.99 4.75 -4.23
CA VAL A 129 13.60 5.35 -5.52
C VAL A 129 13.08 6.77 -5.31
N SER A 130 12.20 6.96 -4.33
CA SER A 130 11.59 8.26 -4.06
C SER A 130 12.61 9.29 -3.58
N GLU A 131 13.52 8.88 -2.68
CA GLU A 131 14.64 9.70 -2.23
C GLU A 131 15.54 10.10 -3.40
N LYS A 132 15.82 9.19 -4.34
CA LYS A 132 16.62 9.51 -5.53
C LYS A 132 15.92 10.46 -6.49
N LEU A 133 14.62 10.30 -6.71
CA LEU A 133 13.84 11.21 -7.56
C LEU A 133 13.86 12.66 -7.01
N LEU A 134 13.79 12.82 -5.69
CA LEU A 134 13.95 14.12 -5.02
C LEU A 134 15.40 14.63 -5.11
N ALA A 135 16.39 13.78 -4.82
CA ALA A 135 17.80 14.16 -4.81
C ALA A 135 18.33 14.59 -6.20
N CYS A 136 17.80 13.98 -7.28
CA CYS A 136 18.12 14.36 -8.65
C CYS A 136 17.29 15.55 -9.17
N GLY A 137 16.42 16.14 -8.34
CA GLY A 137 15.60 17.30 -8.69
C GLY A 137 14.52 17.00 -9.72
N TRP A 138 14.12 15.73 -9.90
CA TRP A 138 13.03 15.34 -10.81
C TRP A 138 11.67 15.50 -10.16
N LEU A 139 11.64 15.35 -8.83
CA LEU A 139 10.52 15.72 -8.00
C LEU A 139 10.92 16.90 -7.12
N GLU A 140 9.98 17.80 -6.90
CA GLU A 140 10.07 18.83 -5.89
C GLU A 140 8.96 18.66 -4.86
N GLN A 141 9.27 18.98 -3.61
CA GLN A 141 8.30 18.98 -2.53
C GLN A 141 7.63 20.35 -2.45
N LEU A 142 6.32 20.39 -2.68
CA LEU A 142 5.52 21.60 -2.67
C LEU A 142 5.14 22.06 -1.25
N ASP A 143 4.96 21.10 -0.32
CA ASP A 143 4.70 21.38 1.08
C ASP A 143 5.39 20.40 2.03
N GLU A 144 5.80 20.89 3.19
CA GLU A 144 6.38 20.04 4.24
C GLU A 144 5.32 19.19 4.96
N THR A 145 4.05 19.60 4.91
CA THR A 145 2.98 19.05 5.75
C THR A 145 2.21 17.89 5.13
N HIS A 146 1.99 17.88 3.81
CA HIS A 146 1.24 16.82 3.13
C HIS A 146 2.12 15.98 2.20
N ALA A 147 3.43 16.25 2.21
CA ALA A 147 4.41 15.69 1.28
C ALA A 147 3.89 15.76 -0.15
N ALA A 148 3.22 16.86 -0.52
CA ALA A 148 2.76 17.06 -1.89
C ALA A 148 3.99 17.18 -2.79
N TYR A 149 4.02 16.37 -3.85
CA TYR A 149 5.13 16.39 -4.80
C TYR A 149 4.66 16.93 -6.13
N ASP A 150 5.57 17.60 -6.82
CA ASP A 150 5.41 17.92 -8.22
C ASP A 150 6.62 17.47 -9.05
N VAL A 151 6.41 17.32 -10.35
CA VAL A 151 7.45 16.96 -11.31
C VAL A 151 8.03 18.23 -11.92
N THR A 152 9.36 18.34 -11.89
CA THR A 152 10.10 19.43 -12.54
C THR A 152 10.21 19.22 -14.06
N PRO A 153 10.55 20.24 -14.86
CA PRO A 153 10.76 20.06 -16.30
C PRO A 153 11.80 18.97 -16.65
N GLU A 154 12.85 18.83 -15.84
CA GLU A 154 13.84 17.75 -15.92
C GLU A 154 13.20 16.39 -15.64
N GLY A 155 12.40 16.32 -14.57
CA GLY A 155 11.67 15.12 -14.21
C GLY A 155 10.70 14.66 -15.30
N GLU A 156 9.99 15.58 -15.98
CA GLU A 156 9.07 15.23 -17.06
C GLU A 156 9.80 14.48 -18.19
N ARG A 157 10.99 14.95 -18.58
CA ARG A 157 11.82 14.26 -19.58
C ARG A 157 12.26 12.88 -19.10
N ALA A 158 12.65 12.78 -17.84
CA ALA A 158 13.10 11.53 -17.25
C ALA A 158 12.00 10.48 -17.10
N PHE A 159 10.78 10.88 -16.70
CA PHE A 159 9.62 10.01 -16.67
C PHE A 159 9.18 9.60 -18.07
N ALA A 160 9.21 10.53 -19.04
CA ALA A 160 8.92 10.22 -20.44
C ALA A 160 9.92 9.20 -21.03
N ALA A 161 11.19 9.21 -20.62
CA ALA A 161 12.20 8.25 -21.07
C ALA A 161 11.84 6.79 -20.72
N ILE A 162 11.15 6.58 -19.61
CA ILE A 162 10.61 5.26 -19.27
C ILE A 162 9.18 5.06 -19.78
N GLY A 163 8.56 6.03 -20.45
CA GLY A 163 7.19 5.92 -21.00
C GLY A 163 6.08 6.30 -20.03
N VAL A 164 6.36 7.14 -19.03
CA VAL A 164 5.36 7.73 -18.14
C VAL A 164 5.01 9.14 -18.62
N ASP A 165 3.76 9.35 -19.01
CA ASP A 165 3.25 10.66 -19.48
C ASP A 165 2.69 11.48 -18.31
N VAL A 166 3.47 12.46 -17.86
CA VAL A 166 3.11 13.32 -16.72
C VAL A 166 1.88 14.20 -17.00
N ALA A 167 1.74 14.71 -18.23
CA ALA A 167 0.63 15.60 -18.59
C ALA A 167 -0.72 14.87 -18.52
N VAL A 168 -0.75 13.62 -19.00
CA VAL A 168 -1.94 12.77 -18.89
C VAL A 168 -2.29 12.52 -17.42
N LEU A 169 -1.31 12.19 -16.59
CA LEU A 169 -1.54 11.91 -15.16
C LEU A 169 -2.08 13.13 -14.39
N ARG A 170 -1.61 14.34 -14.71
CA ARG A 170 -2.12 15.58 -14.10
C ARG A 170 -3.58 15.87 -14.44
N SER A 171 -4.04 15.48 -15.64
CA SER A 171 -5.42 15.69 -16.07
C SER A 171 -6.43 14.76 -15.39
N GLY A 172 -5.93 13.74 -14.68
CA GLY A 172 -6.76 12.77 -13.97
C GLY A 172 -7.40 13.31 -12.69
N ARG A 173 -8.40 12.58 -12.17
CA ARG A 173 -9.07 12.90 -10.90
C ARG A 173 -8.32 12.44 -9.65
N ARG A 174 -7.32 11.56 -9.80
CA ARG A 174 -6.53 11.02 -8.67
C ARG A 174 -5.52 12.07 -8.23
N ARG A 175 -5.17 12.11 -6.94
CA ARG A 175 -4.07 12.97 -6.45
C ARG A 175 -2.80 12.64 -7.25
N PHE A 176 -2.15 13.67 -7.79
CA PHE A 176 -1.09 13.51 -8.78
C PHE A 176 0.14 12.79 -8.21
N ALA A 177 0.82 13.40 -7.24
CA ALA A 177 1.99 12.81 -6.57
C ALA A 177 2.08 13.28 -5.12
N TYR A 178 2.46 12.38 -4.22
CA TYR A 178 2.71 12.70 -2.81
C TYR A 178 3.53 11.63 -2.11
N GLY A 179 4.10 11.96 -0.94
CA GLY A 179 4.75 11.02 -0.05
C GLY A 179 3.74 10.21 0.76
N CYS A 180 3.60 8.93 0.44
CA CYS A 180 2.96 7.95 1.33
C CYS A 180 4.00 7.47 2.34
N MET A 181 3.63 7.36 3.62
CA MET A 181 4.60 6.94 4.65
C MET A 181 4.72 5.42 4.67
N ASP A 182 5.92 4.91 4.40
CA ASP A 182 6.18 3.48 4.44
C ASP A 182 6.20 3.02 5.91
N TRP A 183 5.34 2.07 6.26
CA TRP A 183 5.26 1.58 7.64
C TRP A 183 6.45 0.73 8.06
N SER A 184 7.16 0.08 7.12
CA SER A 184 8.33 -0.75 7.41
C SER A 184 9.63 0.06 7.49
N GLU A 185 9.73 1.13 6.69
CA GLU A 185 10.91 1.99 6.61
C GLU A 185 10.75 3.30 7.41
N ARG A 186 9.52 3.66 7.79
CA ARG A 186 9.14 4.97 8.39
C ARG A 186 9.64 6.17 7.59
N ARG A 187 9.69 6.03 6.27
CA ARG A 187 10.12 7.05 5.31
C ARG A 187 9.06 7.24 4.22
N PRO A 188 8.89 8.46 3.68
CA PRO A 188 7.96 8.67 2.60
C PRO A 188 8.44 8.00 1.30
N HIS A 189 7.49 7.50 0.52
CA HIS A 189 7.70 6.99 -0.82
C HIS A 189 6.61 7.52 -1.77
N LEU A 190 6.91 7.53 -3.07
CA LEU A 190 6.09 8.14 -4.10
C LEU A 190 4.79 7.37 -4.28
N ALA A 191 3.68 8.07 -4.05
CA ALA A 191 2.32 7.61 -4.26
C ALA A 191 1.56 8.56 -5.20
N GLY A 192 0.26 8.33 -5.33
CA GLY A 192 -0.60 9.04 -6.28
C GLY A 192 -0.57 8.45 -7.68
N ALA A 193 -1.14 9.18 -8.64
CA ALA A 193 -1.18 8.79 -10.04
C ALA A 193 0.22 8.52 -10.60
N LEU A 194 1.21 9.36 -10.23
CA LEU A 194 2.60 9.20 -10.63
C LEU A 194 3.24 7.95 -10.03
N GLY A 195 3.10 7.73 -8.73
CA GLY A 195 3.65 6.55 -8.06
C GLY A 195 3.10 5.24 -8.62
N ALA A 196 1.80 5.21 -8.93
CA ALA A 196 1.16 4.06 -9.56
C ALA A 196 1.69 3.81 -10.98
N ALA A 197 1.82 4.87 -11.79
CA ALA A 197 2.33 4.77 -13.16
C ALA A 197 3.80 4.31 -13.21
N VAL A 198 4.64 4.81 -12.30
CA VAL A 198 6.04 4.38 -12.17
C VAL A 198 6.11 2.89 -11.81
N ALA A 199 5.32 2.44 -10.82
CA ALA A 199 5.30 1.05 -10.41
C ALA A 199 4.83 0.12 -11.54
N GLU A 200 3.74 0.49 -12.21
CA GLU A 200 3.22 -0.24 -13.38
C GLU A 200 4.28 -0.31 -14.48
N ARG A 201 4.96 0.80 -14.75
CA ARG A 201 5.95 0.86 -15.82
C ARG A 201 7.20 0.04 -15.52
N CYS A 202 7.72 0.08 -14.30
CA CYS A 202 8.82 -0.79 -13.87
C CYS A 202 8.47 -2.28 -14.02
N ILE A 203 7.21 -2.66 -13.76
CA ILE A 203 6.75 -4.05 -13.96
C ILE A 203 6.62 -4.36 -15.45
N ALA A 204 6.03 -3.47 -16.25
CA ALA A 204 5.84 -3.67 -17.68
C ALA A 204 7.16 -3.74 -18.47
N LEU A 205 8.18 -2.99 -18.03
CA LEU A 205 9.55 -3.05 -18.57
C LEU A 205 10.33 -4.30 -18.09
N GLY A 206 9.75 -5.12 -17.21
CA GLY A 206 10.40 -6.30 -16.66
C GLY A 206 11.50 -5.99 -15.65
N TRP A 207 11.57 -4.77 -15.12
CA TRP A 207 12.54 -4.40 -14.07
C TRP A 207 12.15 -5.03 -12.73
N LEU A 208 10.84 -5.10 -12.48
CA LEU A 208 10.26 -5.71 -11.29
C LEU A 208 9.29 -6.82 -11.68
N ALA A 209 9.36 -7.95 -11.00
CA ALA A 209 8.43 -9.06 -11.18
C ALA A 209 7.52 -9.21 -9.97
N ARG A 210 6.22 -9.38 -10.20
CA ARG A 210 5.27 -9.68 -9.12
C ARG A 210 5.48 -11.08 -8.60
N GLN A 211 5.51 -11.24 -7.28
CA GLN A 211 5.47 -12.56 -6.66
C GLN A 211 4.04 -13.08 -6.63
N LYS A 212 3.87 -14.38 -6.91
CA LYS A 212 2.54 -15.00 -6.96
C LYS A 212 1.86 -14.93 -5.59
N HIS A 213 0.61 -14.48 -5.58
CA HIS A 213 -0.20 -14.31 -4.35
C HIS A 213 0.46 -13.45 -3.27
N SER A 214 1.21 -12.42 -3.65
CA SER A 214 1.85 -11.51 -2.72
C SER A 214 1.93 -10.10 -3.31
N ARG A 215 1.99 -9.09 -2.44
CA ARG A 215 2.35 -7.72 -2.81
C ARG A 215 3.86 -7.53 -2.99
N ALA A 216 4.68 -8.52 -2.64
CA ALA A 216 6.12 -8.48 -2.84
C ALA A 216 6.49 -8.41 -4.33
N LEU A 217 7.53 -7.64 -4.60
CA LEU A 217 8.15 -7.49 -5.91
C LEU A 217 9.56 -8.08 -5.83
N ALA A 218 9.98 -8.74 -6.90
CA ALA A 218 11.35 -9.20 -7.07
C ALA A 218 12.05 -8.30 -8.08
N MET A 219 13.23 -7.79 -7.71
CA MET A 219 14.11 -7.12 -8.65
C MET A 219 14.67 -8.15 -9.64
N THR A 220 14.59 -7.86 -10.95
CA THR A 220 15.21 -8.70 -11.97
C THR A 220 16.64 -8.23 -12.27
N ASP A 221 17.46 -9.08 -12.90
CA ASP A 221 18.80 -8.67 -13.33
C ASP A 221 18.76 -7.49 -14.31
N LEU A 222 17.73 -7.43 -15.16
CA LEU A 222 17.49 -6.29 -16.04
C LEU A 222 17.15 -5.05 -15.21
N GLY A 223 16.24 -5.17 -14.25
CA GLY A 223 15.85 -4.08 -13.37
C GLY A 223 16.99 -3.49 -12.57
N GLN A 224 17.89 -4.32 -12.03
CA GLN A 224 19.08 -3.83 -11.31
C GLN A 224 19.93 -2.88 -12.16
N ARG A 225 20.07 -3.18 -13.46
CA ARG A 225 20.86 -2.34 -14.37
C ARG A 225 20.08 -1.13 -14.85
N GLU A 226 18.87 -1.33 -15.36
CA GLU A 226 18.10 -0.30 -16.05
C GLU A 226 17.46 0.70 -15.08
N LEU A 227 16.98 0.26 -13.91
CA LEU A 227 16.47 1.17 -12.89
C LEU A 227 17.60 2.08 -12.37
N HIS A 228 18.77 1.50 -12.12
CA HIS A 228 19.93 2.27 -11.71
C HIS A 228 20.41 3.21 -12.83
N ALA A 229 20.42 2.76 -14.09
CA ALA A 229 20.76 3.60 -15.23
C ALA A 229 19.81 4.79 -15.35
N TRP A 230 18.50 4.53 -15.29
CA TRP A 230 17.47 5.56 -15.30
C TRP A 230 17.70 6.58 -14.19
N LEU A 231 17.80 6.15 -12.93
CA LEU A 231 18.01 7.05 -11.78
C LEU A 231 19.36 7.79 -11.78
N ARG A 232 20.31 7.47 -12.67
CA ARG A 232 21.57 8.19 -12.84
C ARG A 232 21.56 9.21 -13.97
N THR A 233 20.52 9.27 -14.80
CA THR A 233 20.50 10.09 -16.03
C THR A 233 20.30 11.59 -15.78
N ALA A 234 20.73 12.10 -14.62
CA ALA A 234 20.73 13.52 -14.27
C ALA A 234 21.89 14.26 -14.95
#